data_AF-Q3J709-F1
#
_entry.id   AF-Q3J709-F1
#
_cell.length_a   1.000
_cell.length_b   1.000
_cell.length_c   1.000
_cell.angle_alpha   90.00
_cell.angle_beta   90.00
_cell.angle_gamma   90.00
#
_symmetry.space_group_name_H-M   'P 1'
#
loop_
_entity.id
_entity.type
_entity.pdbx_description
1 polymer ?
#
loop_
_entity_poly.entity_id
_entity_poly.type
_entity_poly.pdbx_seq_one_letter_code
_entity_poly.pdbx_strand_id
1 'polypeptide(L)' 'MQTIEVDKVLNAWPPMARMIYVPHTEEEYERLVSFLDSLIDEVGEDEAHPLASLMEIVGVLIERYEEEHVSELTK' A
#
# COMPACT_ATOMS: atom_id res chain seq x y z
N MET A 1 9.81 17.72 21.17
CA MET A 1 8.70 17.92 20.21
C MET A 1 8.50 16.73 19.27
N GLN A 2 8.97 15.51 19.61
CA GLN A 2 8.82 14.29 18.79
C GLN A 2 7.65 13.40 19.25
N THR A 3 7.22 13.52 20.50
CA THR A 3 6.16 12.67 21.09
C THR A 3 4.79 12.89 20.46
N ILE A 4 4.47 14.13 20.08
CA ILE A 4 3.15 14.51 19.56
C ILE A 4 2.86 13.85 18.19
N GLU A 5 3.89 13.61 17.36
CA GLU A 5 3.70 12.99 16.05
C GLU A 5 3.49 11.48 16.17
N VAL A 6 4.23 10.81 17.05
CA VAL A 6 4.07 9.37 17.30
C VAL A 6 2.69 9.07 17.91
N ASP A 7 2.20 9.91 18.83
CA ASP A 7 0.86 9.72 19.42
C ASP A 7 -0.26 9.85 18.37
N LYS A 8 -0.11 10.76 17.40
CA LYS A 8 -1.06 10.88 16.28
C LYS A 8 -1.03 9.64 15.40
N VAL A 9 0.16 9.14 15.08
CA VAL A 9 0.34 7.91 14.31
C VAL A 9 -0.25 6.72 15.07
N LEU A 10 -0.03 6.58 16.38
CA LEU A 10 -0.59 5.49 17.19
C LEU A 10 -2.12 5.44 17.18
N ASN A 11 -2.78 6.59 17.05
CA ASN A 11 -4.24 6.66 16.96
C ASN A 11 -4.76 6.37 15.54
N ALA A 12 -4.02 6.77 14.50
CA ALA A 12 -4.43 6.61 13.11
C ALA A 12 -4.00 5.27 12.48
N TRP A 13 -2.91 4.68 12.96
CA TRP A 13 -2.27 3.51 12.35
C TRP A 13 -3.03 2.19 12.53
N PRO A 14 -3.60 1.84 13.69
CA PRO A 14 -4.28 0.54 13.86
C PRO A 14 -5.37 0.22 12.83
N PRO A 15 -6.25 1.15 12.42
CA PRO A 15 -7.18 0.87 11.32
C PRO A 15 -6.48 0.76 9.96
N MET A 16 -5.39 1.51 9.74
CA MET A 16 -4.61 1.49 8.49
C MET A 16 -3.75 0.23 8.33
N ALA A 17 -3.21 -0.31 9.43
CA ALA A 17 -2.34 -1.48 9.44
C ALA A 17 -3.05 -2.77 8.95
N ARG A 18 -4.38 -2.77 8.90
CA ARG A 18 -5.17 -3.86 8.29
C ARG A 18 -5.27 -3.77 6.78
N MET A 19 -4.97 -2.60 6.21
CA MET A 19 -5.07 -2.32 4.79
C MET A 19 -3.69 -2.24 4.13
N ILE A 20 -2.69 -1.75 4.87
CA ILE A 20 -1.32 -1.55 4.37
C ILE A 20 -0.37 -2.40 5.21
N TYR A 21 0.16 -3.45 4.60
CA TYR A 21 1.07 -4.40 5.24
C TYR A 21 1.91 -5.08 4.16
N VAL A 22 3.05 -5.65 4.56
CA VAL A 22 3.87 -6.47 3.66
C VAL A 22 3.12 -7.78 3.41
N PRO A 23 2.75 -8.11 2.16
CA PRO A 23 2.05 -9.36 1.87
C PRO A 23 3.03 -10.52 1.95
N HIS A 24 2.59 -11.63 2.54
CA HIS A 24 3.36 -12.89 2.64
C HIS A 24 2.61 -14.06 2.00
N THR A 25 1.38 -13.85 1.53
CA THR A 25 0.52 -14.84 0.88
C THR A 25 -0.15 -14.25 -0.36
N GLU A 26 -0.60 -15.11 -1.28
CA GLU A 26 -1.29 -14.68 -2.50
C GLU A 26 -2.59 -13.93 -2.18
N GLU A 27 -3.36 -14.38 -1.18
CA GLU A 27 -4.58 -13.69 -0.74
C GLU A 27 -4.29 -12.27 -0.23
N GLU A 28 -3.19 -12.09 0.50
CA GLU A 28 -2.73 -10.80 0.99
C GLU A 28 -2.29 -9.88 -0.15
N TYR A 29 -1.58 -10.43 -1.13
CA TYR A 29 -1.22 -9.74 -2.36
C TYR A 29 -2.46 -9.29 -3.15
N GLU A 30 -3.42 -10.17 -3.40
CA GLU A 30 -4.66 -9.85 -4.13
C GLU A 30 -5.46 -8.73 -3.44
N ARG A 31 -5.47 -8.71 -2.11
CA ARG A 31 -6.09 -7.63 -1.33
C ARG A 31 -5.39 -6.30 -1.55
N LEU A 32 -4.05 -6.28 -1.62
CA LEU A 32 -3.30 -5.06 -1.90
C LEU A 32 -3.51 -4.59 -3.35
N VAL A 33 -3.57 -5.50 -4.32
CA VAL A 33 -3.91 -5.16 -5.72
C VAL A 33 -5.31 -4.53 -5.80
N SER A 34 -6.31 -5.16 -5.17
CA SER A 34 -7.68 -4.62 -5.13
C SER A 34 -7.74 -3.25 -4.42
N PHE A 35 -6.89 -3.06 -3.41
CA PHE A 35 -6.78 -1.78 -2.71
C PHE A 35 -6.11 -0.72 -3.58
N LEU A 36 -5.07 -1.08 -4.34
CA LEU A 36 -4.41 -0.19 -5.29
C LEU A 36 -5.39 0.30 -6.37
N ASP A 37 -6.22 -0.59 -6.91
CA ASP A 37 -7.27 -0.22 -7.88
C ASP A 37 -8.23 0.83 -7.29
N SER A 38 -8.63 0.65 -6.04
CA SER A 38 -9.49 1.63 -5.34
C SER A 38 -8.79 2.98 -5.13
N LEU A 39 -7.47 2.99 -4.94
CA LEU A 39 -6.69 4.23 -4.83
C LEU A 39 -6.57 4.93 -6.19
N ILE A 40 -6.39 4.18 -7.28
CA ILE A 40 -6.35 4.72 -8.64
C ILE A 40 -7.69 5.38 -8.98
N ASP A 41 -8.81 4.73 -8.65
CA ASP A 41 -10.15 5.29 -8.88
C ASP A 41 -10.38 6.59 -8.09
N GLU A 42 -9.88 6.68 -6.85
CA GLU A 42 -10.04 7.87 -6.00
C GLU A 42 -9.08 9.02 -6.39
N VAL A 43 -7.82 8.70 -6.69
CA VAL A 43 -6.82 9.70 -7.11
C VAL A 43 -7.14 10.25 -8.50
N GLY A 44 -7.58 9.37 -9.42
CA GLY A 44 -7.89 9.74 -10.79
C GLY A 44 -6.72 10.44 -11.49
N GLU A 45 -6.96 11.65 -12.01
CA GLU A 45 -5.96 12.48 -12.70
C GLU A 45 -5.30 13.53 -11.77
N ASP A 46 -5.61 13.53 -10.47
CA ASP A 46 -5.04 14.49 -9.51
C ASP A 46 -3.68 14.01 -8.98
N GLU A 47 -2.61 14.40 -9.67
CA GLU A 47 -1.24 14.10 -9.23
C GLU A 47 -0.88 14.73 -7.87
N ALA A 48 -1.61 15.75 -7.40
CA ALA A 48 -1.41 16.37 -6.09
C ALA A 48 -2.25 15.72 -4.98
N HIS A 49 -2.98 14.64 -5.29
CA HIS A 49 -3.88 14.01 -4.35
C HIS A 49 -3.13 13.47 -3.12
N PRO A 50 -3.66 13.66 -1.89
CA PRO A 50 -3.00 13.17 -0.67
C PRO A 50 -2.72 11.65 -0.68
N LEU A 51 -3.56 10.87 -1.38
CA LEU A 51 -3.41 9.42 -1.49
C LEU A 51 -2.39 8.99 -2.57
N ALA A 52 -1.88 9.90 -3.40
CA ALA A 52 -0.87 9.55 -4.41
C ALA A 52 0.38 8.92 -3.78
N SER A 53 0.84 9.49 -2.65
CA SER A 53 1.93 8.91 -1.85
C SER A 53 1.62 7.51 -1.31
N LEU A 54 0.36 7.23 -0.98
CA LEU A 54 -0.05 5.91 -0.50
C LEU A 54 -0.12 4.91 -1.66
N MET A 55 -0.60 5.34 -2.83
CA MET A 55 -0.62 4.55 -4.05
C MET A 55 0.79 4.07 -4.42
N GLU A 56 1.80 4.96 -4.33
CA GLU A 56 3.21 4.60 -4.53
C GLU A 56 3.68 3.53 -3.54
N ILE A 57 3.39 3.70 -2.24
CA ILE A 57 3.77 2.72 -1.21
C ILE A 57 3.13 1.35 -1.48
N VAL A 58 1.84 1.30 -1.81
CA VAL A 58 1.15 0.04 -2.11
C VAL A 58 1.73 -0.62 -3.36
N GLY A 59 2.04 0.16 -4.41
CA GLY A 59 2.70 -0.35 -5.61
C GLY A 59 4.04 -1.03 -5.31
N VAL A 60 4.88 -0.42 -4.47
CA VAL A 60 6.15 -1.01 -4.02
C VAL A 60 5.93 -2.32 -3.26
N LEU A 61 4.90 -2.40 -2.39
CA LEU A 61 4.62 -3.64 -1.64
C LEU A 61 4.20 -4.79 -2.55
N ILE A 62 3.42 -4.50 -3.60
CA ILE A 62 3.01 -5.45 -4.64
C ILE A 62 4.22 -5.91 -5.45
N GLU A 63 5.02 -4.97 -5.96
CA GLU A 63 6.22 -5.27 -6.75
C GLU A 63 7.20 -6.16 -5.98
N ARG A 64 7.44 -5.87 -4.69
CA ARG A 64 8.29 -6.72 -3.84
C ARG A 64 7.76 -8.14 -3.68
N TYR A 65 6.46 -8.31 -3.58
CA TYR A 65 5.86 -9.64 -3.52
C TYR A 65 6.06 -10.41 -4.82
N GLU A 66 5.82 -9.74 -5.95
CA GLU A 66 6.02 -10.30 -7.28
C GLU A 66 7.47 -10.69 -7.51
N GLU A 67 8.46 -9.85 -7.16
CA GLU A 67 9.89 -10.19 -7.26
C GLU A 67 10.24 -11.48 -6.50
N GLU A 68 9.64 -11.71 -5.34
CA GLU A 68 9.91 -12.88 -4.49
C GLU A 68 9.18 -14.15 -4.95
N HIS A 69 7.98 -14.02 -5.53
CA HIS A 69 7.07 -15.15 -5.81
C HIS A 69 6.86 -15.43 -7.30
N VAL A 70 6.99 -14.41 -8.13
CA VAL A 70 6.88 -14.45 -9.59
C VAL A 70 8.26 -14.15 -10.15
N SER A 71 9.09 -15.20 -10.25
CA SER A 71 10.36 -15.10 -10.97
C SER A 71 10.10 -14.46 -12.34
N GLU A 72 10.91 -13.46 -12.73
CA GLU A 72 10.79 -12.64 -13.96
C GLU A 72 10.70 -13.44 -15.30
N LEU A 73 10.54 -14.76 -15.27
CA LEU A 73 10.56 -15.67 -16.41
C LEU A 73 9.20 -16.33 -16.66
N THR A 74 8.18 -15.52 -16.91
CA THR A 74 7.06 -15.98 -17.76
C THR A 74 6.56 -14.90 -18.73
N LYS A 75 7.47 -14.25 -19.48
CA LYS A 75 7.27 -13.93 -20.91
C LYS A 75 8.52 -13.42 -21.61
#